data_AF-A0A379KMD3-F1
#
_entry.id   AF-A0A379KMD3-F1
#
_cell.length_a   1.000
_cell.length_b   1.000
_cell.length_c   1.000
_cell.angle_alpha   90.00
_cell.angle_beta   90.00
_cell.angle_gamma   90.00
#
_symmetry.space_group_name_H-M   'P 1'
#
loop_
_entity.id
_entity.type
_entity.pdbx_description
1 polymer ?
#
loop_
_entity_poly.entity_id
_entity_poly.type
_entity_poly.pdbx_seq_one_letter_code
_entity_poly.pdbx_strand_id
1 'polypeptide(L)'
;MKAMKAMKALMPALLLSAMGHVVAAPIAMEDQSQLNVPAAQASAQFAPPAERELPDNAFGKMVREGHALFVDTRRLMPEAVGNGMNCSNCHLDQGRLANSAPMWGAYPMYPAYRKKNDKVNTYAERIQGCFQFSMNGKPPAADSPQMTALSAYAYWLSTKAPTGVEIAGRGYPEVPQPQGGYDFKRGQQVYREQCAICHGDNGEGQKVAGEYVMPPLWGKDSYNWGAGMHRINTAASFIKHNMPLGRPGSLSDQQAWDVAAWVNRHERPQDPRLVEGSVEKTRLKFHANDGVNLYGQKVEGVLIGQGTGS
;
A
#
# COMPACT_ATOMS: atom_id res chain seq x y z
N MET A 1 62.65 -1.67 77.20
CA MET A 1 61.40 -0.89 77.34
C MET A 1 61.10 -0.21 76.01
N LYS A 2 59.86 -0.35 75.51
CA LYS A 2 59.26 0.25 74.28
C LYS A 2 59.93 -0.16 72.95
N ALA A 3 59.39 -1.15 72.23
CA ALA A 3 58.17 -1.15 71.40
C ALA A 3 58.53 -1.04 69.89
N MET A 4 58.65 -2.18 69.21
CA MET A 4 58.63 -2.27 67.73
C MET A 4 57.32 -2.96 67.33
N LYS A 5 56.46 -2.21 66.63
CA LYS A 5 55.19 -2.66 66.06
C LYS A 5 55.46 -3.57 64.87
N ALA A 6 54.85 -4.76 64.89
CA ALA A 6 54.78 -5.67 63.76
C ALA A 6 53.88 -5.11 62.65
N MET A 7 54.40 -5.12 61.42
CA MET A 7 53.74 -4.66 60.20
C MET A 7 52.89 -5.81 59.63
N LYS A 8 51.56 -5.65 59.63
CA LYS A 8 50.62 -6.60 58.99
C LYS A 8 50.62 -6.36 57.47
N ALA A 9 50.94 -7.39 56.71
CA ALA A 9 50.80 -7.42 55.25
C ALA A 9 49.31 -7.52 54.87
N LEU A 10 48.81 -6.57 54.06
CA LEU A 10 47.53 -6.66 53.37
C LEU A 10 47.74 -7.30 51.99
N MET A 11 47.11 -8.45 51.75
CA MET A 11 46.90 -9.01 50.41
C MET A 11 45.75 -8.25 49.72
N PRO A 12 45.88 -7.77 48.48
CA PRO A 12 44.75 -7.26 47.72
C PRO A 12 44.01 -8.42 47.05
N ALA A 13 42.71 -8.52 47.34
CA ALA A 13 41.79 -9.42 46.64
C ALA A 13 41.51 -8.87 45.23
N LEU A 14 41.90 -9.64 44.21
CA LEU A 14 41.63 -9.32 42.80
C LEU A 14 40.17 -9.68 42.47
N LEU A 15 39.28 -8.69 42.43
CA LEU A 15 37.91 -8.84 41.95
C LEU A 15 37.91 -8.89 40.41
N LEU A 16 37.83 -10.10 39.86
CA LEU A 16 37.63 -10.34 38.44
C LEU A 16 36.20 -9.94 38.06
N SER A 17 36.03 -8.74 37.49
CA SER A 17 34.74 -8.33 36.91
C SER A 17 34.50 -9.08 35.61
N ALA A 18 33.57 -10.04 35.63
CA ALA A 18 33.05 -10.65 34.42
C ALA A 18 32.24 -9.61 33.65
N MET A 19 32.84 -9.05 32.60
CA MET A 19 32.10 -8.23 31.63
C MET A 19 31.22 -9.16 30.79
N GLY A 20 29.96 -9.32 31.20
CA GLY A 20 28.93 -9.94 30.37
C GLY A 20 28.72 -9.09 29.12
N HIS A 21 29.14 -9.60 27.96
CA HIS A 21 28.76 -9.03 26.68
C HIS A 21 27.26 -9.27 26.49
N VAL A 22 26.46 -8.22 26.72
CA VAL A 22 25.06 -8.19 26.31
C VAL A 22 25.05 -8.08 24.78
N VAL A 23 25.04 -9.22 24.09
CA VAL A 23 24.75 -9.25 22.67
C VAL A 23 23.26 -8.93 22.54
N ALA A 24 22.94 -7.69 22.15
CA ALA A 24 21.58 -7.30 21.83
C ALA A 24 21.06 -8.24 20.74
N ALA A 25 19.97 -8.96 21.01
CA ALA A 25 19.33 -9.79 20.02
C ALA A 25 18.94 -8.90 18.82
N PRO A 26 19.16 -9.36 17.57
CA PRO A 26 18.77 -8.60 16.39
C PRO A 26 17.28 -8.28 16.45
N ILE A 27 16.92 -7.00 16.33
CA ILE A 27 15.53 -6.55 16.29
C ILE A 27 14.90 -7.07 14.99
N ALA A 28 13.79 -7.79 15.08
CA ALA A 28 13.05 -8.24 13.91
C ALA A 28 12.46 -7.04 13.14
N MET A 29 12.80 -6.92 11.86
CA MET A 29 12.36 -5.83 10.96
C MET A 29 11.33 -6.34 9.93
N GLU A 30 10.27 -6.97 10.43
CA GLU A 30 9.20 -7.53 9.61
C GLU A 30 8.28 -6.42 9.08
N ASP A 31 7.91 -6.45 7.79
CA ASP A 31 6.98 -5.45 7.22
C ASP A 31 5.56 -5.64 7.76
N GLN A 32 5.25 -4.93 8.85
CA GLN A 32 3.96 -4.94 9.53
C GLN A 32 2.82 -4.35 8.66
N SER A 33 3.14 -3.75 7.51
CA SER A 33 2.15 -3.27 6.55
C SER A 33 1.75 -4.30 5.48
N GLN A 34 2.42 -5.45 5.40
CA GLN A 34 2.20 -6.50 4.39
C GLN A 34 1.99 -7.88 5.04
N LEU A 35 1.51 -7.96 6.28
CA LEU A 35 1.33 -9.22 6.99
C LEU A 35 0.45 -10.21 6.19
N ASN A 36 0.92 -11.45 6.06
CA ASN A 36 0.20 -12.53 5.39
C ASN A 36 -1.10 -12.81 6.13
N VAL A 37 -2.23 -12.63 5.44
CA VAL A 37 -3.56 -12.99 5.94
C VAL A 37 -3.70 -14.51 5.92
N PRO A 38 -3.80 -15.21 7.06
CA PRO A 38 -4.21 -16.61 7.04
C PRO A 38 -5.63 -16.70 6.46
N ALA A 39 -5.90 -17.72 5.65
CA ALA A 39 -7.26 -18.01 5.18
C ALA A 39 -8.22 -18.06 6.39
N ALA A 40 -9.24 -17.20 6.38
CA ALA A 40 -10.03 -16.90 7.56
C ALA A 40 -10.77 -18.14 8.10
N GLN A 41 -10.63 -18.40 9.41
CA GLN A 41 -11.74 -18.96 10.17
C GLN A 41 -12.85 -17.92 10.24
N ALA A 42 -14.10 -18.36 10.09
CA ALA A 42 -15.30 -17.54 10.05
C ALA A 42 -15.50 -16.77 11.37
N SER A 43 -14.84 -15.63 11.52
CA SER A 43 -15.22 -14.58 12.45
C SER A 43 -16.26 -13.69 11.78
N ALA A 44 -17.13 -13.06 12.58
CA ALA A 44 -18.09 -12.10 12.06
C ALA A 44 -17.34 -11.01 11.28
N GLN A 45 -17.70 -10.83 10.01
CA GLN A 45 -17.10 -9.83 9.14
C GLN A 45 -17.29 -8.44 9.75
N PHE A 46 -16.22 -7.69 9.94
CA PHE A 46 -16.29 -6.34 10.52
C PHE A 46 -17.19 -5.46 9.65
N ALA A 47 -18.12 -4.78 10.30
CA ALA A 47 -19.04 -3.84 9.64
C ALA A 47 -18.72 -2.42 10.12
N PRO A 48 -18.26 -1.51 9.24
CA PRO A 48 -18.07 -0.12 9.59
C PRO A 48 -19.42 0.55 9.92
N PRO A 49 -19.43 1.62 10.73
CA PRO A 49 -20.67 2.33 11.08
C PRO A 49 -21.42 2.83 9.84
N ALA A 50 -22.74 2.82 9.93
CA ALA A 50 -23.61 3.39 8.91
C ALA A 50 -23.56 4.92 8.97
N GLU A 51 -23.73 5.59 7.84
CA GLU A 51 -23.67 7.05 7.75
C GLU A 51 -24.66 7.77 8.69
N ARG A 52 -25.84 7.18 8.90
CA ARG A 52 -26.84 7.68 9.86
C ARG A 52 -26.36 7.71 11.32
N GLU A 53 -25.32 6.95 11.65
CA GLU A 53 -24.72 6.91 12.99
C GLU A 53 -23.64 7.99 13.16
N LEU A 54 -23.37 8.78 12.12
CA LEU A 54 -22.41 9.87 12.20
C LEU A 54 -22.95 10.99 13.10
N PRO A 55 -22.21 11.40 14.15
CA PRO A 55 -22.68 12.43 15.06
C PRO A 55 -22.75 13.78 14.35
N ASP A 56 -23.78 14.56 14.63
CA ASP A 56 -23.91 15.91 14.05
C ASP A 56 -23.15 16.94 14.89
N ASN A 57 -21.83 16.90 14.80
CA ASN A 57 -20.92 17.80 15.51
C ASN A 57 -19.66 18.09 14.68
N ALA A 58 -18.70 18.82 15.25
CA ALA A 58 -17.44 19.15 14.58
C ALA A 58 -16.69 17.92 14.05
N PHE A 59 -16.70 16.81 14.81
CA PHE A 59 -16.10 15.56 14.38
C PHE A 59 -16.84 14.95 13.18
N GLY A 60 -18.17 14.87 13.22
CA GLY A 60 -18.94 14.37 12.09
C GLY A 60 -18.80 15.23 10.83
N LYS A 61 -18.73 16.56 10.97
CA LYS A 61 -18.41 17.45 9.84
C LYS A 61 -17.06 17.10 9.22
N MET A 62 -16.04 16.87 10.04
CA MET A 62 -14.71 16.49 9.58
C MET A 62 -14.70 15.12 8.88
N VAL A 63 -15.49 14.15 9.39
CA VAL A 63 -15.64 12.84 8.75
C VAL A 63 -16.30 12.97 7.37
N ARG A 64 -17.34 13.81 7.22
CA ARG A 64 -17.97 14.09 5.91
C ARG A 64 -16.99 14.74 4.93
N GLU A 65 -16.16 15.66 5.41
CA GLU A 65 -15.10 16.26 4.59
C GLU A 65 -14.05 15.22 4.17
N GLY A 66 -13.61 14.36 5.08
CA GLY A 66 -12.66 13.29 4.77
C GLY A 66 -13.21 12.29 3.76
N HIS A 67 -14.49 11.94 3.89
CA HIS A 67 -15.22 11.14 2.92
C HIS A 67 -15.24 11.78 1.53
N ALA A 68 -15.60 13.06 1.44
CA ALA A 68 -15.60 13.80 0.17
C ALA A 68 -14.21 13.80 -0.49
N LEU A 69 -13.15 14.10 0.28
CA LEU A 69 -11.76 14.06 -0.19
C LEU A 69 -11.34 12.65 -0.64
N PHE A 70 -11.88 11.59 -0.03
CA PHE A 70 -11.56 10.21 -0.38
C PHE A 70 -12.19 9.77 -1.70
N VAL A 71 -13.45 10.13 -1.93
CA VAL A 71 -14.19 9.70 -3.12
C VAL A 71 -13.90 10.56 -4.34
N ASP A 72 -13.52 11.82 -4.13
CA ASP A 72 -13.35 12.84 -5.17
C ASP A 72 -12.02 13.62 -5.00
N THR A 73 -10.97 12.86 -4.70
CA THR A 73 -9.62 13.32 -4.38
C THR A 73 -9.05 14.27 -5.43
N ARG A 74 -9.16 13.92 -6.71
CA ARG A 74 -8.61 14.70 -7.84
C ARG A 74 -9.23 16.09 -7.92
N ARG A 75 -10.56 16.18 -7.83
CA ARG A 75 -11.27 17.46 -7.95
C ARG A 75 -11.08 18.33 -6.72
N LEU A 76 -11.04 17.74 -5.53
CA LEU A 76 -10.97 18.49 -4.27
C LEU A 76 -9.53 18.80 -3.81
N MET A 77 -8.52 18.09 -4.33
CA MET A 77 -7.11 18.33 -4.04
C MET A 77 -6.25 18.32 -5.32
N PRO A 78 -6.54 19.19 -6.30
CA PRO A 78 -5.88 19.17 -7.61
C PRO A 78 -4.36 19.40 -7.50
N GLU A 79 -3.90 20.18 -6.51
CA GLU A 79 -2.48 20.43 -6.27
C GLU A 79 -1.72 19.22 -5.69
N ALA A 80 -2.46 18.24 -5.15
CA ALA A 80 -1.89 17.04 -4.54
C ALA A 80 -1.97 15.79 -5.44
N VAL A 81 -2.65 15.88 -6.59
CA VAL A 81 -2.94 14.76 -7.48
C VAL A 81 -2.41 15.07 -8.88
N GLY A 82 -1.45 14.27 -9.35
CA GLY A 82 -0.82 14.45 -10.66
C GLY A 82 -1.32 13.47 -11.72
N ASN A 83 -2.48 12.84 -11.52
CA ASN A 83 -3.05 11.86 -12.43
C ASN A 83 -4.60 11.82 -12.38
N GLY A 84 -5.20 10.78 -12.98
CA GLY A 84 -6.64 10.60 -13.10
C GLY A 84 -7.33 9.88 -11.95
N MET A 85 -6.66 9.65 -10.83
CA MET A 85 -7.13 8.74 -9.77
C MET A 85 -7.89 9.45 -8.65
N ASN A 86 -8.70 8.67 -7.93
CA ASN A 86 -9.28 8.93 -6.62
C ASN A 86 -8.94 7.77 -5.67
N CYS A 87 -8.93 8.00 -4.35
CA CYS A 87 -8.68 6.91 -3.39
C CYS A 87 -9.68 5.76 -3.55
N SER A 88 -10.93 6.11 -3.84
CA SER A 88 -12.05 5.18 -4.12
C SER A 88 -11.84 4.24 -5.30
N ASN A 89 -10.89 4.51 -6.22
CA ASN A 89 -10.64 3.63 -7.36
C ASN A 89 -9.97 2.31 -6.99
N CYS A 90 -9.24 2.26 -5.86
CA CYS A 90 -8.62 1.03 -5.34
C CYS A 90 -9.22 0.59 -4.00
N HIS A 91 -9.75 1.56 -3.25
CA HIS A 91 -10.41 1.34 -1.97
C HIS A 91 -11.92 1.38 -2.16
N LEU A 92 -12.47 0.26 -2.64
CA LEU A 92 -13.86 0.17 -3.09
C LEU A 92 -14.86 0.37 -1.96
N ASP A 93 -16.10 0.65 -2.36
CA ASP A 93 -17.18 1.11 -1.48
C ASP A 93 -16.70 2.24 -0.57
N GLN A 94 -16.00 3.20 -1.16
CA GLN A 94 -15.54 4.41 -0.45
C GLN A 94 -14.61 4.06 0.72
N GLY A 95 -13.87 2.96 0.63
CA GLY A 95 -12.97 2.45 1.66
C GLY A 95 -13.62 1.50 2.67
N ARG A 96 -14.85 1.04 2.43
CA ARG A 96 -15.61 0.14 3.31
C ARG A 96 -15.52 -1.33 2.90
N LEU A 97 -15.25 -1.64 1.64
CA LEU A 97 -15.31 -3.01 1.13
C LEU A 97 -14.17 -3.87 1.70
N ALA A 98 -14.52 -4.94 2.40
CA ALA A 98 -13.59 -6.00 2.79
C ALA A 98 -12.87 -6.57 1.55
N ASN A 99 -11.62 -6.97 1.70
CA ASN A 99 -10.77 -7.48 0.62
C ASN A 99 -10.44 -6.47 -0.49
N SER A 100 -10.74 -5.17 -0.26
CA SER A 100 -10.37 -4.05 -1.12
C SER A 100 -9.53 -3.01 -0.37
N ALA A 101 -8.64 -3.47 0.52
CA ALA A 101 -7.82 -2.61 1.39
C ALA A 101 -8.67 -1.55 2.13
N PRO A 102 -9.70 -1.96 2.89
CA PRO A 102 -10.61 -1.03 3.55
C PRO A 102 -9.88 -0.17 4.60
N MET A 103 -10.36 1.06 4.78
CA MET A 103 -9.77 2.00 5.74
C MET A 103 -9.92 1.51 7.17
N TRP A 104 -11.02 0.82 7.47
CA TRP A 104 -11.28 0.29 8.81
C TRP A 104 -10.26 -0.78 9.24
N GLY A 105 -9.69 -1.52 8.29
CA GLY A 105 -8.63 -2.49 8.54
C GLY A 105 -7.24 -1.85 8.53
N ALA A 106 -7.10 -0.63 8.04
CA ALA A 106 -5.82 0.07 7.98
C ALA A 106 -5.57 0.91 9.23
N TYR A 107 -6.49 1.80 9.61
CA TYR A 107 -6.27 2.80 10.67
C TYR A 107 -5.80 2.21 12.01
N PRO A 108 -6.37 1.11 12.55
CA PRO A 108 -5.99 0.56 13.86
C PRO A 108 -4.61 -0.09 13.88
N MET A 109 -4.01 -0.27 12.70
CA MET A 109 -2.74 -0.97 12.51
C MET A 109 -1.56 0.00 12.31
N TYR A 110 -1.77 1.30 12.53
CA TYR A 110 -0.70 2.30 12.51
C TYR A 110 -0.57 2.98 13.87
N PRO A 111 0.66 3.33 14.32
CA PRO A 111 1.93 3.25 13.57
C PRO A 111 2.45 1.82 13.32
N ALA A 112 3.17 1.62 12.21
CA ALA A 112 3.74 0.32 11.82
C ALA A 112 5.06 0.47 11.06
N TYR A 113 6.00 -0.43 11.31
CA TYR A 113 7.23 -0.52 10.51
C TYR A 113 6.91 -0.90 9.06
N ARG A 114 7.56 -0.21 8.12
CA ARG A 114 7.44 -0.47 6.68
C ARG A 114 8.82 -0.63 6.06
N LYS A 115 9.03 -1.80 5.45
CA LYS A 115 10.29 -2.10 4.75
C LYS A 115 10.56 -1.15 3.58
N LYS A 116 9.50 -0.64 2.94
CA LYS A 116 9.59 0.25 1.77
C LYS A 116 10.45 1.51 2.00
N ASN A 117 10.44 2.06 3.21
CA ASN A 117 11.20 3.26 3.58
C ASN A 117 12.00 3.06 4.88
N ASP A 118 12.11 1.82 5.34
CA ASP A 118 12.86 1.40 6.52
C ASP A 118 12.54 2.23 7.78
N LYS A 119 11.24 2.48 8.01
CA LYS A 119 10.78 3.38 9.06
C LYS A 119 9.44 2.92 9.67
N VAL A 120 9.23 3.21 10.95
CA VAL A 120 7.90 3.18 11.56
C VAL A 120 7.08 4.36 11.02
N ASN A 121 6.06 4.05 10.21
CA ASN A 121 5.19 5.06 9.66
C ASN A 121 3.99 5.34 10.55
N THR A 122 3.63 6.62 10.66
CA THR A 122 2.31 7.04 11.12
C THR A 122 1.24 6.78 10.04
N TYR A 123 -0.04 6.86 10.43
CA TYR A 123 -1.13 6.78 9.45
C TYR A 123 -1.08 7.93 8.42
N ALA A 124 -0.75 9.15 8.86
CA ALA A 124 -0.60 10.30 7.96
C ALA A 124 0.52 10.07 6.92
N GLU A 125 1.68 9.57 7.34
CA GLU A 125 2.77 9.22 6.42
C GLU A 125 2.37 8.11 5.42
N ARG A 126 1.53 7.17 5.86
CA ARG A 126 0.99 6.14 4.95
C ARG A 126 0.14 6.75 3.84
N ILE A 127 -0.70 7.73 4.17
CA ILE A 127 -1.53 8.46 3.21
C ILE A 127 -0.66 9.35 2.31
N GLN A 128 0.35 10.03 2.85
CA GLN A 128 1.31 10.79 2.03
C GLN A 128 1.99 9.91 0.99
N GLY A 129 2.34 8.67 1.36
CA GLY A 129 2.79 7.67 0.38
C GLY A 129 1.76 7.37 -0.71
N CYS A 130 0.47 7.30 -0.40
CA CYS A 130 -0.56 7.14 -1.42
C CYS A 130 -0.58 8.32 -2.40
N PHE A 131 -0.50 9.57 -1.91
CA PHE A 131 -0.41 10.75 -2.78
C PHE A 131 0.83 10.71 -3.68
N GLN A 132 2.00 10.42 -3.10
CA GLN A 132 3.25 10.38 -3.85
C GLN A 132 3.27 9.29 -4.92
N PHE A 133 2.67 8.13 -4.67
CA PHE A 133 2.77 6.98 -5.56
C PHE A 133 1.49 6.70 -6.36
N SER A 134 0.36 6.49 -5.69
CA SER A 134 -0.89 6.12 -6.35
C SER A 134 -1.55 7.32 -7.04
N MET A 135 -1.45 8.50 -6.45
CA MET A 135 -1.99 9.74 -7.02
C MET A 135 -0.97 10.49 -7.90
N ASN A 136 0.25 9.96 -8.04
CA ASN A 136 1.36 10.57 -8.77
C ASN A 136 1.56 12.07 -8.48
N GLY A 137 1.35 12.49 -7.24
CA GLY A 137 1.26 13.90 -6.88
C GLY A 137 2.19 14.28 -5.73
N LYS A 138 1.99 15.51 -5.22
CA LYS A 138 2.73 16.03 -4.08
C LYS A 138 1.89 15.83 -2.81
N PRO A 139 2.38 15.08 -1.81
CA PRO A 139 1.62 14.87 -0.59
C PRO A 139 1.37 16.18 0.15
N PRO A 140 0.15 16.40 0.70
CA PRO A 140 -0.11 17.49 1.63
C PRO A 140 0.73 17.36 2.91
N ALA A 141 0.85 18.45 3.67
CA ALA A 141 1.48 18.42 5.00
C ALA A 141 0.72 17.47 5.93
N ALA A 142 1.44 16.75 6.80
CA ALA A 142 0.87 15.69 7.65
C ALA A 142 -0.18 16.22 8.65
N ASP A 143 -0.05 17.48 9.06
CA ASP A 143 -0.92 18.23 9.96
C ASP A 143 -1.93 19.13 9.23
N SER A 144 -2.02 19.03 7.89
CA SER A 144 -2.99 19.81 7.12
C SER A 144 -4.45 19.45 7.45
N PRO A 145 -5.41 20.37 7.25
CA PRO A 145 -6.84 20.08 7.43
C PRO A 145 -7.31 18.89 6.59
N GLN A 146 -6.84 18.76 5.35
CA GLN A 146 -7.18 17.66 4.45
C GLN A 146 -6.69 16.31 4.99
N MET A 147 -5.45 16.28 5.51
CA MET A 147 -4.89 15.06 6.11
C MET A 147 -5.60 14.68 7.41
N THR A 148 -5.99 15.67 8.21
CA THR A 148 -6.79 15.47 9.42
C THR A 148 -8.15 14.89 9.07
N ALA A 149 -8.81 15.42 8.03
CA ALA A 149 -10.12 14.95 7.59
C ALA A 149 -10.09 13.51 7.05
N LEU A 150 -9.12 13.18 6.18
CA LEU A 150 -8.92 11.81 5.70
C LEU A 150 -8.66 10.83 6.86
N SER A 151 -7.87 11.25 7.85
CA SER A 151 -7.60 10.44 9.05
C SER A 151 -8.85 10.28 9.93
N ALA A 152 -9.65 11.33 10.10
CA ALA A 152 -10.90 11.27 10.84
C ALA A 152 -11.93 10.34 10.18
N TYR A 153 -12.01 10.36 8.84
CA TYR A 153 -12.87 9.43 8.09
C TYR A 153 -12.46 7.98 8.30
N ALA A 154 -11.17 7.66 8.16
CA ALA A 154 -10.66 6.32 8.40
C ALA A 154 -10.85 5.86 9.85
N TYR A 155 -10.60 6.75 10.82
CA TYR A 155 -10.86 6.50 12.24
C TYR A 155 -12.32 6.16 12.50
N TRP A 156 -13.25 6.94 11.94
CA TRP A 156 -14.68 6.68 12.10
C TRP A 156 -15.08 5.33 11.50
N LEU A 157 -14.59 5.00 10.31
CA LEU A 157 -14.82 3.67 9.71
C LEU A 157 -14.31 2.53 10.61
N SER A 158 -13.25 2.74 11.38
CA SER A 158 -12.69 1.81 12.36
C SER A 158 -13.42 1.78 13.71
N THR A 159 -14.61 2.37 13.85
CA THR A 159 -15.34 2.33 15.13
C THR A 159 -15.52 0.89 15.62
N LYS A 160 -15.08 0.62 16.87
CA LYS A 160 -15.05 -0.71 17.53
C LYS A 160 -14.03 -1.71 16.97
N ALA A 161 -13.20 -1.33 16.00
CA ALA A 161 -12.09 -2.16 15.57
C ALA A 161 -11.02 -2.22 16.69
N PRO A 162 -10.52 -3.42 17.07
CA PRO A 162 -9.42 -3.54 18.01
C PRO A 162 -8.12 -2.92 17.46
N THR A 163 -7.42 -2.16 18.30
CA THR A 163 -6.10 -1.58 17.96
C THR A 163 -5.03 -2.68 17.89
N GLY A 164 -4.21 -2.66 16.83
CA GLY A 164 -3.09 -3.58 16.66
C GLY A 164 -3.47 -5.04 16.39
N VAL A 165 -4.75 -5.32 16.12
CA VAL A 165 -5.24 -6.67 15.82
C VAL A 165 -5.70 -6.73 14.38
N GLU A 166 -5.20 -7.72 13.65
CA GLU A 166 -5.60 -8.00 12.28
C GLU A 166 -7.07 -8.44 12.23
N ILE A 167 -7.86 -7.80 11.37
CA ILE A 167 -9.28 -8.11 11.17
C ILE A 167 -9.46 -8.73 9.80
N ALA A 168 -10.26 -9.80 9.73
CA ALA A 168 -10.59 -10.46 8.46
C ALA A 168 -11.17 -9.44 7.46
N GLY A 169 -10.62 -9.43 6.25
CA GLY A 169 -10.98 -8.48 5.20
C GLY A 169 -10.05 -7.27 5.06
N ARG A 170 -9.02 -7.12 5.91
CA ARG A 170 -7.95 -6.14 5.70
C ARG A 170 -7.16 -6.46 4.42
N GLY A 171 -6.74 -5.41 3.71
CA GLY A 171 -5.88 -5.55 2.53
C GLY A 171 -6.59 -6.21 1.35
N TYR A 172 -5.80 -6.85 0.48
CA TYR A 172 -6.28 -7.76 -0.55
C TYR A 172 -5.83 -9.16 -0.15
N PRO A 173 -6.72 -10.15 -0.04
CA PRO A 173 -6.30 -11.53 0.23
C PRO A 173 -5.35 -11.99 -0.86
N GLU A 174 -4.25 -12.61 -0.44
CA GLU A 174 -3.22 -13.06 -1.36
C GLU A 174 -3.75 -14.18 -2.27
N VAL A 175 -3.48 -14.04 -3.56
CA VAL A 175 -3.74 -15.09 -4.55
C VAL A 175 -2.42 -15.79 -4.83
N PRO A 176 -2.28 -17.08 -4.53
CA PRO A 176 -1.04 -17.82 -4.77
C PRO A 176 -0.60 -17.70 -6.23
N GLN A 177 0.71 -17.59 -6.45
CA GLN A 177 1.24 -17.59 -7.80
C GLN A 177 0.99 -18.95 -8.46
N PRO A 178 0.36 -19.00 -9.64
CA PRO A 178 0.16 -20.26 -10.35
C PRO A 178 1.49 -20.94 -10.71
N GLN A 179 1.53 -22.28 -10.68
CA GLN A 179 2.73 -23.06 -10.98
C GLN A 179 3.32 -22.73 -12.37
N GLY A 180 2.46 -22.43 -13.35
CA GLY A 180 2.87 -22.04 -14.71
C GLY A 180 3.30 -20.59 -14.86
N GLY A 181 3.37 -19.82 -13.76
CA GLY A 181 3.61 -18.38 -13.82
C GLY A 181 2.43 -17.60 -14.44
N TYR A 182 2.72 -16.43 -14.98
CA TYR A 182 1.77 -15.59 -15.72
C TYR A 182 2.15 -15.51 -17.21
N ASP A 183 1.18 -15.26 -18.08
CA ASP A 183 1.36 -15.10 -19.52
C ASP A 183 0.66 -13.85 -20.06
N PHE A 184 1.38 -13.06 -20.85
CA PHE A 184 0.86 -11.80 -21.37
C PHE A 184 -0.22 -11.99 -22.44
N LYS A 185 -0.17 -13.04 -23.26
CA LYS A 185 -1.18 -13.29 -24.31
C LYS A 185 -2.50 -13.73 -23.70
N ARG A 186 -2.47 -14.63 -22.72
CA ARG A 186 -3.65 -15.00 -21.93
C ARG A 186 -4.20 -13.79 -21.18
N GLY A 187 -3.33 -12.97 -20.60
CA GLY A 187 -3.71 -11.74 -19.90
C GLY A 187 -4.39 -10.74 -20.80
N GLN A 188 -3.88 -10.53 -22.02
CA GLN A 188 -4.49 -9.68 -23.03
C GLN A 188 -5.88 -10.20 -23.44
N GLN A 189 -6.05 -11.51 -23.58
CA GLN A 189 -7.34 -12.10 -23.89
C GLN A 189 -8.36 -11.82 -22.77
N VAL A 190 -8.01 -12.11 -21.52
CA VAL A 190 -8.86 -11.81 -20.35
C VAL A 190 -9.19 -10.32 -20.29
N TYR A 191 -8.21 -9.45 -20.55
CA TYR A 191 -8.41 -8.01 -20.56
C TYR A 191 -9.46 -7.57 -21.59
N ARG A 192 -9.32 -8.03 -22.84
CA ARG A 192 -10.26 -7.71 -23.92
C ARG A 192 -11.67 -8.20 -23.62
N GLU A 193 -11.80 -9.39 -23.06
CA GLU A 193 -13.09 -10.02 -22.80
C GLU A 193 -13.80 -9.47 -21.56
N GLN A 194 -13.06 -9.06 -20.53
CA GLN A 194 -13.62 -8.78 -19.20
C GLN A 194 -13.37 -7.37 -18.66
N CYS A 195 -12.42 -6.61 -19.23
CA CYS A 195 -11.94 -5.36 -18.65
C CYS A 195 -12.10 -4.16 -19.59
N ALA A 196 -11.80 -4.33 -20.89
CA ALA A 196 -11.73 -3.25 -21.87
C ALA A 196 -13.04 -2.45 -22.01
N ILE A 197 -14.19 -3.11 -21.81
CA ILE A 197 -15.51 -2.46 -21.86
C ILE A 197 -15.66 -1.29 -20.88
N CYS A 198 -14.95 -1.34 -19.74
CA CYS A 198 -14.94 -0.27 -18.74
C CYS A 198 -13.65 0.55 -18.77
N HIS A 199 -12.49 -0.11 -18.95
CA HIS A 199 -11.18 0.54 -18.82
C HIS A 199 -10.59 1.03 -20.14
N GLY A 200 -11.28 0.83 -21.28
CA GLY A 200 -10.80 1.17 -22.61
C GLY A 200 -9.92 0.08 -23.21
N ASP A 201 -9.79 0.06 -24.54
CA ASP A 201 -8.94 -0.93 -25.23
C ASP A 201 -7.44 -0.70 -24.93
N ASN A 202 -7.07 0.53 -24.60
CA ASN A 202 -5.71 0.95 -24.27
C ASN A 202 -5.56 1.33 -22.79
N GLY A 203 -6.44 0.85 -21.90
CA GLY A 203 -6.36 1.11 -20.46
C GLY A 203 -6.48 2.58 -20.08
N GLU A 204 -6.99 3.42 -20.97
CA GLU A 204 -7.10 4.86 -20.83
C GLU A 204 -8.21 5.31 -19.87
N GLY A 205 -9.05 4.37 -19.41
CA GLY A 205 -10.22 4.64 -18.59
C GLY A 205 -11.36 5.28 -19.37
N GLN A 206 -12.39 5.75 -18.67
CA GLN A 206 -13.50 6.48 -19.27
C GLN A 206 -13.75 7.78 -18.54
N LYS A 207 -14.02 8.85 -19.31
CA LYS A 207 -14.34 10.17 -18.78
C LYS A 207 -15.77 10.58 -19.09
N VAL A 208 -16.44 11.20 -18.13
CA VAL A 208 -17.71 11.91 -18.31
C VAL A 208 -17.53 13.31 -17.76
N ALA A 209 -17.88 14.33 -18.55
CA ALA A 209 -17.71 15.74 -18.18
C ALA A 209 -16.28 16.11 -17.70
N GLY A 210 -15.24 15.46 -18.27
CA GLY A 210 -13.84 15.69 -17.91
C GLY A 210 -13.33 14.90 -16.69
N GLU A 211 -14.22 14.19 -15.99
CA GLU A 211 -13.90 13.38 -14.82
C GLU A 211 -13.86 11.89 -15.13
N TYR A 212 -12.92 11.18 -14.53
CA TYR A 212 -12.81 9.74 -14.68
C TYR A 212 -13.93 9.02 -13.93
N VAL A 213 -14.78 8.32 -14.67
CA VAL A 213 -15.80 7.41 -14.12
C VAL A 213 -15.30 5.98 -14.04
N MET A 214 -14.37 5.61 -14.92
CA MET A 214 -13.58 4.39 -14.85
C MET A 214 -12.10 4.78 -14.86
N PRO A 215 -11.30 4.31 -13.89
CA PRO A 215 -9.92 4.74 -13.77
C PRO A 215 -9.06 4.21 -14.93
N PRO A 216 -8.08 4.99 -15.41
CA PRO A 216 -7.05 4.47 -16.30
C PRO A 216 -6.20 3.44 -15.57
N LEU A 217 -5.75 2.39 -16.25
CA LEU A 217 -4.96 1.31 -15.63
C LEU A 217 -3.46 1.43 -15.91
N TRP A 218 -3.10 2.14 -16.99
CA TRP A 218 -1.73 2.49 -17.35
C TRP A 218 -1.73 3.80 -18.15
N GLY A 219 -0.56 4.20 -18.66
CA GLY A 219 -0.39 5.50 -19.31
C GLY A 219 -0.30 6.65 -18.29
N LYS A 220 -0.14 7.88 -18.81
CA LYS A 220 0.24 9.06 -18.03
C LYS A 220 -0.74 9.43 -16.90
N ASP A 221 -2.01 9.08 -17.06
CA ASP A 221 -3.07 9.43 -16.11
C ASP A 221 -3.27 8.33 -15.04
N SER A 222 -2.46 7.27 -15.03
CA SER A 222 -2.55 6.18 -14.05
C SER A 222 -1.62 6.37 -12.84
N TYR A 223 -1.70 5.46 -11.86
CA TYR A 223 -0.72 5.32 -10.77
C TYR A 223 0.70 5.11 -11.30
N ASN A 224 1.72 5.61 -10.58
CA ASN A 224 3.12 5.58 -11.03
C ASN A 224 3.85 4.28 -10.67
N TRP A 225 5.08 4.12 -11.16
CA TRP A 225 5.92 2.94 -10.92
C TRP A 225 6.28 2.72 -9.45
N GLY A 226 6.13 3.71 -8.57
CA GLY A 226 6.32 3.53 -7.13
C GLY A 226 5.08 3.00 -6.39
N ALA A 227 3.92 2.88 -7.04
CA ALA A 227 2.66 2.49 -6.39
C ALA A 227 2.57 0.98 -6.15
N GLY A 228 2.01 0.52 -5.03
CA GLY A 228 1.91 -0.92 -4.76
C GLY A 228 1.14 -1.72 -5.82
N MET A 229 0.20 -1.07 -6.52
CA MET A 229 -0.61 -1.67 -7.59
C MET A 229 0.19 -2.00 -8.86
N HIS A 230 1.42 -1.48 -9.03
CA HIS A 230 2.28 -1.85 -10.16
C HIS A 230 2.82 -3.29 -10.06
N ARG A 231 2.78 -3.89 -8.86
CA ARG A 231 3.22 -5.27 -8.65
C ARG A 231 2.14 -6.23 -9.13
N ILE A 232 2.53 -7.22 -9.91
CA ILE A 232 1.67 -8.25 -10.49
C ILE A 232 0.93 -9.01 -9.38
N ASN A 233 1.62 -9.44 -8.33
CA ASN A 233 1.00 -10.18 -7.22
C ASN A 233 -0.04 -9.34 -6.46
N THR A 234 0.23 -8.04 -6.24
CA THR A 234 -0.73 -7.13 -5.60
C THR A 234 -1.95 -6.87 -6.49
N ALA A 235 -1.73 -6.61 -7.79
CA ALA A 235 -2.82 -6.40 -8.74
C ALA A 235 -3.65 -7.67 -8.96
N ALA A 236 -3.03 -8.85 -9.02
CA ALA A 236 -3.75 -10.13 -9.12
C ALA A 236 -4.69 -10.34 -7.92
N SER A 237 -4.20 -10.04 -6.71
CA SER A 237 -4.98 -10.12 -5.48
C SER A 237 -6.17 -9.15 -5.46
N PHE A 238 -5.96 -7.90 -5.90
CA PHE A 238 -7.04 -6.94 -6.08
C PHE A 238 -8.06 -7.43 -7.12
N ILE A 239 -7.58 -7.82 -8.30
CA ILE A 239 -8.43 -8.21 -9.44
C ILE A 239 -9.28 -9.43 -9.07
N LYS A 240 -8.70 -10.49 -8.50
CA LYS A 240 -9.44 -11.69 -8.10
C LYS A 240 -10.63 -11.38 -7.20
N HIS A 241 -10.46 -10.47 -6.24
CA HIS A 241 -11.46 -10.21 -5.21
C HIS A 241 -12.41 -9.06 -5.55
N ASN A 242 -12.08 -8.23 -6.53
CA ASN A 242 -12.81 -6.98 -6.75
C ASN A 242 -13.20 -6.73 -8.22
N MET A 243 -12.64 -7.51 -9.16
CA MET A 243 -12.87 -7.32 -10.59
C MET A 243 -13.28 -8.64 -11.28
N PRO A 244 -14.07 -8.56 -12.37
CA PRO A 244 -14.77 -7.38 -12.87
C PRO A 244 -15.78 -6.83 -11.84
N LEU A 245 -16.05 -5.52 -11.90
CA LEU A 245 -16.97 -4.88 -10.96
C LEU A 245 -18.35 -5.58 -10.99
N GLY A 246 -18.89 -5.89 -9.81
CA GLY A 246 -20.15 -6.64 -9.65
C GLY A 246 -20.02 -8.15 -9.83
N ARG A 247 -18.85 -8.68 -10.17
CA ARG A 247 -18.56 -10.12 -10.29
C ARG A 247 -17.25 -10.52 -9.57
N PRO A 248 -17.05 -10.14 -8.29
CA PRO A 248 -15.85 -10.51 -7.55
C PRO A 248 -15.69 -12.03 -7.49
N GLY A 249 -14.45 -12.53 -7.61
CA GLY A 249 -14.15 -13.96 -7.56
C GLY A 249 -14.39 -14.74 -8.85
N SER A 250 -14.98 -14.11 -9.88
CA SER A 250 -15.36 -14.78 -11.14
C SER A 250 -14.18 -15.23 -12.00
N LEU A 251 -13.04 -14.56 -11.93
CA LEU A 251 -11.81 -14.98 -12.61
C LEU A 251 -11.13 -16.09 -11.83
N SER A 252 -10.55 -17.07 -12.51
CA SER A 252 -9.63 -18.02 -11.87
C SER A 252 -8.36 -17.32 -11.39
N ASP A 253 -7.61 -17.94 -10.48
CA ASP A 253 -6.35 -17.39 -9.99
C ASP A 253 -5.35 -17.18 -11.14
N GLN A 254 -5.29 -18.12 -12.09
CA GLN A 254 -4.48 -17.99 -13.30
C GLN A 254 -4.90 -16.78 -14.14
N GLN A 255 -6.19 -16.58 -14.37
CA GLN A 255 -6.70 -15.44 -15.12
C GLN A 255 -6.38 -14.11 -14.43
N ALA A 256 -6.51 -14.05 -13.09
CA ALA A 256 -6.19 -12.86 -12.32
C ALA A 256 -4.70 -12.49 -12.41
N TRP A 257 -3.81 -13.48 -12.33
CA TRP A 257 -2.36 -13.28 -12.50
C TRP A 257 -1.98 -12.88 -13.93
N ASP A 258 -2.55 -13.54 -14.93
CA ASP A 258 -2.28 -13.25 -16.34
C ASP A 258 -2.72 -11.81 -16.69
N VAL A 259 -3.94 -11.42 -16.32
CA VAL A 259 -4.45 -10.07 -16.62
C VAL A 259 -3.73 -9.00 -15.79
N ALA A 260 -3.33 -9.29 -14.54
CA ALA A 260 -2.50 -8.38 -13.75
C ALA A 260 -1.13 -8.14 -14.41
N ALA A 261 -0.51 -9.19 -14.95
CA ALA A 261 0.74 -9.06 -15.69
C ALA A 261 0.55 -8.27 -16.99
N TRP A 262 -0.54 -8.51 -17.71
CA TRP A 262 -0.90 -7.72 -18.89
C TRP A 262 -1.10 -6.24 -18.55
N VAL A 263 -1.83 -5.90 -17.49
CA VAL A 263 -2.02 -4.50 -17.07
C VAL A 263 -0.69 -3.86 -16.72
N ASN A 264 0.13 -4.53 -15.91
CA ASN A 264 1.36 -3.96 -15.35
C ASN A 264 2.62 -4.08 -16.24
N ARG A 265 2.51 -4.59 -17.47
CA ARG A 265 3.60 -4.51 -18.47
C ARG A 265 3.67 -3.17 -19.20
N HIS A 266 2.63 -2.34 -19.10
CA HIS A 266 2.55 -1.07 -19.82
C HIS A 266 3.21 0.06 -19.04
N GLU A 267 3.75 1.04 -19.77
CA GLU A 267 4.34 2.24 -19.17
C GLU A 267 3.30 3.07 -18.42
N ARG A 268 3.78 3.73 -17.38
CA ARG A 268 3.05 4.61 -16.46
C ARG A 268 4.00 5.69 -15.95
N PRO A 269 3.56 6.70 -15.19
CA PRO A 269 4.48 7.72 -14.70
C PRO A 269 5.65 7.12 -13.92
N GLN A 270 6.80 7.78 -14.01
CA GLN A 270 8.05 7.30 -13.44
C GLN A 270 7.98 7.17 -11.91
N ASP A 271 8.78 6.29 -11.33
CA ASP A 271 8.95 6.21 -9.88
C ASP A 271 9.57 7.54 -9.38
N PRO A 272 8.93 8.27 -8.46
CA PRO A 272 9.45 9.54 -7.95
C PRO A 272 10.78 9.38 -7.18
N ARG A 273 11.23 8.14 -6.95
CA ARG A 273 12.50 7.79 -6.33
C ARG A 273 13.58 7.42 -7.35
N LEU A 274 13.39 7.73 -8.64
CA LEU A 274 14.36 7.43 -9.70
C LEU A 274 15.79 7.83 -9.27
N VAL A 275 16.67 6.84 -9.22
CA VAL A 275 18.04 6.97 -8.71
C VAL A 275 18.95 7.44 -9.84
N GLU A 276 19.43 8.68 -9.76
CA GLU A 276 20.39 9.26 -10.71
C GLU A 276 19.93 9.14 -12.18
N GLY A 277 18.63 9.27 -12.43
CA GLY A 277 18.07 9.13 -13.78
C GLY A 277 18.10 7.70 -14.34
N SER A 278 18.50 6.69 -13.56
CA SER A 278 18.75 5.32 -14.03
C SER A 278 17.66 4.34 -13.58
N VAL A 279 17.00 3.72 -14.55
CA VAL A 279 16.04 2.62 -14.33
C VAL A 279 16.72 1.44 -13.64
N GLU A 280 17.93 1.08 -14.06
CA GLU A 280 18.70 -0.04 -13.49
C GLU A 280 19.02 0.19 -12.01
N LYS A 281 19.59 1.34 -11.65
CA LYS A 281 19.90 1.68 -10.25
C LYS A 281 18.64 1.71 -9.40
N THR A 282 17.55 2.22 -9.95
CA THR A 282 16.24 2.28 -9.28
C THR A 282 15.67 0.88 -9.07
N ARG A 283 15.81 -0.02 -10.05
CA ARG A 283 15.41 -1.41 -9.90
C ARG A 283 16.17 -2.07 -8.76
N LEU A 284 17.50 -1.98 -8.77
CA LEU A 284 18.34 -2.59 -7.74
C LEU A 284 17.97 -2.09 -6.34
N LYS A 285 17.70 -0.80 -6.19
CA LYS A 285 17.38 -0.20 -4.89
C LYS A 285 15.96 -0.47 -4.41
N PHE A 286 14.96 -0.41 -5.28
CA PHE A 286 13.56 -0.38 -4.87
C PHE A 286 12.68 -1.49 -5.40
N HIS A 287 13.04 -2.15 -6.50
CA HIS A 287 12.15 -3.08 -7.20
C HIS A 287 12.66 -4.54 -7.26
N ALA A 288 13.95 -4.78 -7.07
CA ALA A 288 14.53 -6.12 -7.15
C ALA A 288 13.95 -7.10 -6.12
N ASN A 289 13.52 -6.59 -4.96
CA ASN A 289 12.94 -7.35 -3.85
C ASN A 289 11.51 -6.88 -3.49
N ASP A 290 10.79 -6.26 -4.43
CA ASP A 290 9.45 -5.69 -4.21
C ASP A 290 8.35 -6.51 -4.91
N GLY A 291 8.06 -7.68 -4.37
CA GLY A 291 7.08 -8.61 -4.94
C GLY A 291 7.41 -9.00 -6.38
N VAL A 292 6.38 -9.37 -7.15
CA VAL A 292 6.51 -9.73 -8.57
C VAL A 292 6.24 -8.49 -9.41
N ASN A 293 7.27 -7.89 -10.01
CA ASN A 293 7.14 -6.67 -10.82
C ASN A 293 8.05 -6.69 -12.06
N LEU A 294 7.73 -5.84 -13.04
CA LEU A 294 8.44 -5.74 -14.31
C LEU A 294 9.37 -4.52 -14.41
N TYR A 295 9.43 -3.65 -13.39
CA TYR A 295 10.22 -2.41 -13.45
C TYR A 295 11.70 -2.70 -13.68
N GLY A 296 12.29 -2.14 -14.74
CA GLY A 296 13.67 -2.37 -15.16
C GLY A 296 13.94 -3.75 -15.76
N GLN A 297 12.90 -4.51 -16.11
CA GLN A 297 13.02 -5.74 -16.91
C GLN A 297 12.80 -5.44 -18.41
N LYS A 298 13.31 -6.31 -19.28
CA LYS A 298 12.97 -6.28 -20.71
C LYS A 298 11.80 -7.21 -20.98
N VAL A 299 10.72 -6.66 -21.52
CA VAL A 299 9.56 -7.42 -22.01
C VAL A 299 9.54 -7.29 -23.52
N GLU A 300 9.67 -8.40 -24.25
CA GLU A 300 9.70 -8.43 -25.72
C GLU A 300 10.75 -7.46 -26.31
N GLY A 301 11.89 -7.34 -25.64
CA GLY A 301 12.99 -6.45 -26.05
C GLY A 301 12.88 -5.00 -25.57
N VAL A 302 11.73 -4.58 -25.03
CA VAL A 302 11.50 -3.22 -24.53
C VAL A 302 11.80 -3.14 -23.02
N LEU A 303 12.65 -2.20 -22.62
CA LEU A 303 12.91 -1.93 -21.20
C LEU A 303 11.70 -1.23 -20.56
N ILE A 304 11.16 -1.82 -19.51
CA ILE A 304 10.04 -1.28 -18.73
C ILE A 304 10.55 -0.40 -17.59
N GLY A 305 9.79 0.64 -17.25
CA GLY A 305 10.13 1.57 -16.17
C GLY A 305 10.71 2.89 -16.67
N GLN A 306 10.51 3.24 -17.94
CA GLN A 306 11.02 4.48 -18.52
C GLN A 306 10.18 5.70 -18.12
N GLY A 307 8.91 5.47 -17.77
CA GLY A 307 7.96 6.56 -17.55
C GLY A 307 7.22 6.92 -18.84
N THR A 308 6.09 7.60 -18.70
CA THR A 308 5.29 8.09 -19.83
C THR A 308 5.74 9.44 -20.39
N GLY A 309 6.88 9.96 -19.93
CA GLY A 309 7.23 11.38 -20.10
C GLY A 309 6.31 12.29 -19.28
N SER A 310 6.76 13.52 -19.03
CA SER A 310 5.95 14.62 -18.46
C SER A 310 5.08 15.25 -19.53
#